data_AF-A0A970XZ26-F1
#
_entry.id   AF-A0A970XZ26-F1
#
_cell.length_a   1.000
_cell.length_b   1.000
_cell.length_c   1.000
_cell.angle_alpha   90.00
_cell.angle_beta   90.00
_cell.angle_gamma   90.00
#
_symmetry.space_group_name_H-M   'P 1'
#
loop_
_entity.id
_entity.type
_entity.pdbx_description
1 polymer ?
#
loop_
_entity_poly.entity_id
_entity_poly.type
_entity_poly.pdbx_seq_one_letter_code
_entity_poly.pdbx_strand_id
1 'polypeptide(L)'
;MRSYKCWAVMIAIMVLAPVAAKADAIHVDTFVVSLGNYSPAAELAYLENRLGIDDLVYLAKAEDDGWEYGVSGLEGDFGTDAVDENSGNVWWDLTGSDYALRYILLKGGKYKVLGEGILYALYSVTDDQYQASGWPQEVGFLFSDESGNPFYINKGISHISFFGSYDFTTVPPPSQVPEPSTLLLIGTGVLGLGIFGRRKFQK
;
A
#
# COMPACT_ATOMS: atom_id res chain seq x y z
N MET A 1 9.42 -36.01 61.39
CA MET A 1 9.74 -34.81 60.58
C MET A 1 10.13 -35.24 59.17
N ARG A 2 9.20 -35.17 58.21
CA ARG A 2 9.52 -35.29 56.77
C ARG A 2 8.83 -34.11 56.07
N SER A 3 9.67 -33.22 55.56
CA SER A 3 9.29 -31.97 54.89
C SER A 3 8.89 -32.29 53.45
N TYR A 4 7.62 -32.09 53.10
CA TYR A 4 7.13 -32.17 51.73
C TYR A 4 7.45 -30.86 51.03
N LYS A 5 8.43 -30.89 50.14
CA LYS A 5 8.72 -29.80 49.20
C LYS A 5 7.60 -29.78 48.15
N CYS A 6 6.63 -28.89 48.31
CA CYS A 6 5.68 -28.54 47.25
C CYS A 6 6.46 -27.85 46.11
N TRP A 7 6.63 -28.55 44.99
CA TRP A 7 7.07 -27.95 43.73
C TRP A 7 5.84 -27.34 43.05
N ALA A 8 5.74 -26.02 43.11
CA ALA A 8 4.77 -25.27 42.32
C ALA A 8 5.20 -25.35 40.84
N VAL A 9 4.44 -26.09 40.03
CA VAL A 9 4.58 -26.09 38.57
C VAL A 9 3.95 -24.80 38.06
N MET A 10 4.80 -23.81 37.79
CA MET A 10 4.40 -22.54 37.20
C MET A 10 4.30 -22.74 35.68
N ILE A 11 3.09 -22.92 35.17
CA ILE A 11 2.82 -22.97 33.73
C ILE A 11 2.90 -21.53 33.22
N ALA A 12 4.04 -21.19 32.58
CA ALA A 12 4.17 -19.95 31.83
C ALA A 12 3.37 -20.08 30.54
N ILE A 13 2.18 -19.47 30.50
CA ILE A 13 1.45 -19.26 29.25
C ILE A 13 2.20 -18.17 28.50
N MET A 14 3.12 -18.60 27.63
CA MET A 14 3.84 -17.73 26.71
C MET A 14 2.84 -17.34 25.62
N VAL A 15 2.23 -16.15 25.77
CA VAL A 15 1.41 -15.56 24.71
C VAL A 15 2.39 -15.17 23.59
N LEU A 16 2.48 -16.00 22.55
CA LEU A 16 3.09 -15.63 21.29
C LEU A 16 2.26 -14.48 20.73
N ALA A 17 2.79 -13.26 20.80
CA ALA A 17 2.24 -12.18 20.00
C ALA A 17 2.31 -12.62 18.53
N PRO A 18 1.23 -12.47 17.75
CA PRO A 18 1.30 -12.72 16.32
C PRO A 18 2.38 -11.79 15.75
N VAL A 19 3.44 -12.38 15.20
CA VAL A 19 4.39 -11.64 14.39
C VAL A 19 3.60 -11.17 13.18
N ALA A 20 3.48 -9.86 13.00
CA ALA A 20 2.84 -9.29 11.84
C ALA A 20 3.49 -9.91 10.58
N ALA A 21 2.69 -10.52 9.71
CA ALA A 21 3.18 -11.18 8.51
C ALA A 21 3.84 -10.11 7.61
N LYS A 22 5.13 -10.27 7.32
CA LYS A 22 5.91 -9.32 6.53
C LYS A 22 5.41 -9.35 5.09
N ALA A 23 5.07 -8.19 4.54
CA ALA A 23 4.72 -8.05 3.14
C ALA A 23 5.92 -8.37 2.23
N ASP A 24 5.71 -9.21 1.22
CA ASP A 24 6.70 -9.62 0.23
C ASP A 24 6.20 -9.27 -1.18
N ALA A 25 7.14 -9.02 -2.10
CA ALA A 25 6.85 -8.81 -3.52
C ALA A 25 6.95 -10.13 -4.30
N ILE A 26 5.87 -10.53 -4.97
CA ILE A 26 5.80 -11.74 -5.80
C ILE A 26 5.78 -11.34 -7.26
N HIS A 27 6.73 -11.86 -8.04
CA HIS A 27 6.73 -11.70 -9.49
C HIS A 27 5.48 -12.34 -10.10
N VAL A 28 4.73 -11.53 -10.84
CA VAL A 28 3.48 -11.95 -11.51
C VAL A 28 3.76 -12.25 -12.97
N ASP A 29 4.45 -11.33 -13.64
CA ASP A 29 4.56 -11.36 -15.10
C ASP A 29 5.71 -10.49 -15.61
N THR A 30 6.19 -10.81 -16.81
CA THR A 30 7.13 -9.98 -17.55
C THR A 30 6.76 -9.90 -19.02
N PHE A 31 6.61 -8.68 -19.54
CA PHE A 31 6.07 -8.45 -20.87
C PHE A 31 6.77 -7.30 -21.59
N VAL A 32 6.65 -7.29 -22.92
CA VAL A 32 7.18 -6.24 -23.78
C VAL A 32 6.04 -5.44 -24.36
N VAL A 33 6.12 -4.12 -24.26
CA VAL A 33 5.15 -3.20 -24.85
C VAL A 33 5.84 -2.34 -25.91
N SER A 34 5.28 -2.31 -27.13
CA SER A 34 5.85 -1.56 -28.27
C SER A 34 5.45 -0.07 -28.28
N LEU A 35 5.08 0.46 -27.13
CA LEU A 35 4.51 1.79 -27.00
C LEU A 35 5.49 2.68 -26.23
N GLY A 36 5.49 3.98 -26.52
CA GLY A 36 6.52 4.92 -26.09
C GLY A 36 6.63 5.12 -24.57
N ASN A 37 7.31 6.19 -24.15
CA ASN A 37 7.34 6.56 -22.74
C ASN A 37 5.93 6.95 -22.27
N TYR A 38 5.30 6.06 -21.52
CA TYR A 38 3.99 6.30 -20.95
C TYR A 38 4.07 7.23 -19.75
N SER A 39 3.11 8.14 -19.68
CA SER A 39 2.76 8.84 -18.45
C SER A 39 2.17 7.83 -17.45
N PRO A 40 2.20 8.14 -16.13
CA PRO A 40 1.58 7.29 -15.12
C PRO A 40 0.13 6.90 -15.45
N ALA A 41 -0.67 7.82 -15.99
CA ALA A 41 -2.05 7.56 -16.40
C ALA A 41 -2.17 6.47 -17.48
N ALA A 42 -1.19 6.38 -18.39
CA ALA A 42 -1.21 5.37 -19.44
C ALA A 42 -0.65 4.03 -18.96
N GLU A 43 0.30 4.03 -18.02
CA GLU A 43 0.72 2.80 -17.32
C GLU A 43 -0.43 2.21 -16.51
N LEU A 44 -1.18 3.05 -15.79
CA LEU A 44 -2.39 2.68 -15.05
C LEU A 44 -3.42 2.03 -15.98
N ALA A 45 -3.83 2.73 -17.04
CA ALA A 45 -4.84 2.22 -17.98
C ALA A 45 -4.40 0.90 -18.66
N TYR A 46 -3.10 0.74 -18.92
CA TYR A 46 -2.58 -0.50 -19.46
C TYR A 46 -2.68 -1.65 -18.45
N LEU A 47 -2.31 -1.42 -17.19
CA LEU A 47 -2.40 -2.43 -16.13
C LEU A 47 -3.85 -2.82 -15.83
N GLU A 48 -4.75 -1.85 -15.74
CA GLU A 48 -6.19 -2.09 -15.56
C GLU A 48 -6.74 -3.01 -16.65
N ASN A 49 -6.43 -2.70 -17.91
CA ASN A 49 -6.85 -3.53 -19.05
C ASN A 49 -6.16 -4.90 -19.07
N ARG A 50 -4.88 -5.00 -18.66
CA ARG A 50 -4.14 -6.27 -18.64
C ARG A 50 -4.64 -7.19 -17.53
N LEU A 51 -4.92 -6.65 -16.35
CA LEU A 51 -5.31 -7.40 -15.16
C LEU A 51 -6.82 -7.61 -15.07
N GLY A 52 -7.62 -6.82 -15.79
CA GLY A 52 -9.07 -6.83 -15.67
C GLY A 52 -9.55 -6.25 -14.34
N ILE A 53 -8.86 -5.22 -13.84
CA ILE A 53 -9.10 -4.55 -12.56
C ILE A 53 -9.36 -3.06 -12.84
N ASP A 54 -10.32 -2.44 -12.16
CA ASP A 54 -10.77 -1.06 -12.40
C ASP A 54 -10.65 -0.14 -11.16
N ASP A 55 -10.09 -0.64 -10.06
CA ASP A 55 -9.92 0.09 -8.79
C ASP A 55 -8.45 0.45 -8.50
N LEU A 56 -7.59 0.37 -9.52
CA LEU A 56 -6.19 0.73 -9.36
C LEU A 56 -6.01 2.24 -9.24
N VAL A 57 -5.12 2.63 -8.34
CA VAL A 57 -4.70 4.00 -8.10
C VAL A 57 -3.21 4.08 -8.29
N TYR A 58 -2.75 5.06 -9.07
CA TYR A 58 -1.34 5.38 -9.17
C TYR A 58 -0.88 6.09 -7.87
N LEU A 59 0.06 5.49 -7.14
CA LEU A 59 0.51 6.00 -5.84
C LEU A 59 1.76 6.85 -5.98
N ALA A 60 2.81 6.28 -6.58
CA ALA A 60 4.11 6.92 -6.71
C ALA A 60 4.92 6.32 -7.86
N LYS A 61 5.97 7.02 -8.27
CA LYS A 61 6.98 6.55 -9.20
C LYS A 61 8.34 7.07 -8.80
N ALA A 62 9.31 6.16 -8.77
CA ALA A 62 10.72 6.46 -8.61
C ALA A 62 11.41 6.49 -9.97
N GLU A 63 12.09 7.60 -10.27
CA GLU A 63 12.97 7.80 -11.42
C GLU A 63 14.39 8.12 -10.93
N ASP A 64 15.38 8.09 -11.81
CA ASP A 64 16.78 8.41 -11.48
C ASP A 64 16.92 9.85 -10.90
N ASP A 65 16.10 10.78 -11.37
CA ASP A 65 16.13 12.20 -10.96
C ASP A 65 15.11 12.57 -9.86
N GLY A 66 14.34 11.62 -9.34
CA GLY A 66 13.47 11.86 -8.19
C GLY A 66 12.21 11.02 -8.13
N TRP A 67 11.17 11.62 -7.53
CA TRP A 67 9.90 10.97 -7.25
C TRP A 67 8.73 11.78 -7.81
N GLU A 68 7.78 11.08 -8.43
CA GLU A 68 6.48 11.60 -8.82
C GLU A 68 5.40 10.92 -7.97
N TYR A 69 4.59 11.69 -7.24
CA TYR A 69 3.52 11.16 -6.40
C TYR A 69 2.16 11.36 -7.07
N GLY A 70 1.39 10.28 -7.19
CA GLY A 70 0.03 10.28 -7.72
C GLY A 70 -1.03 10.67 -6.70
N VAL A 71 -0.70 10.56 -5.42
CA VAL A 71 -1.56 10.86 -4.28
C VAL A 71 -0.83 11.80 -3.32
N SER A 72 -1.50 12.86 -2.89
CA SER A 72 -0.97 13.79 -1.89
C SER A 72 -0.85 13.13 -0.51
N GLY A 73 0.24 13.39 0.20
CA GLY A 73 0.44 12.94 1.57
C GLY A 73 1.15 11.59 1.70
N LEU A 74 1.63 11.01 0.60
CA LEU A 74 2.45 9.79 0.58
C LEU A 74 3.95 10.08 0.41
N GLU A 75 4.36 11.35 0.54
CA GLU A 75 5.76 11.75 0.37
C GLU A 75 6.65 11.15 1.47
N GLY A 76 7.57 10.26 1.07
CA GLY A 76 8.47 9.54 1.99
C GLY A 76 7.97 8.16 2.41
N ASP A 77 6.76 7.77 2.00
CA ASP A 77 6.17 6.45 2.30
C ASP A 77 6.69 5.35 1.36
N PHE A 78 7.53 5.71 0.39
CA PHE A 78 8.16 4.80 -0.56
C PHE A 78 9.67 5.05 -0.61
N GLY A 79 10.43 4.02 -0.97
CA GLY A 79 11.84 4.19 -1.30
C GLY A 79 12.43 3.05 -2.12
N THR A 80 13.57 3.35 -2.75
CA THR A 80 14.29 2.44 -3.65
C THR A 80 15.80 2.65 -3.53
N ASP A 81 16.62 1.60 -3.63
CA ASP A 81 18.10 1.71 -3.53
C ASP A 81 18.86 1.48 -4.85
N ALA A 82 18.19 1.12 -5.96
CA ALA A 82 18.87 0.83 -7.23
C ALA A 82 17.98 1.01 -8.47
N VAL A 83 17.63 2.27 -8.77
CA VAL A 83 17.21 2.64 -10.14
C VAL A 83 18.47 2.60 -11.02
N ASP A 84 18.36 2.15 -12.28
CA ASP A 84 19.42 1.87 -13.28
C ASP A 84 20.17 0.53 -13.22
N GLU A 85 19.86 -0.34 -12.25
CA GLU A 85 20.37 -1.72 -12.21
C GLU A 85 19.35 -2.72 -12.77
N ASN A 86 19.73 -4.00 -12.95
CA ASN A 86 18.79 -5.05 -13.37
C ASN A 86 17.92 -5.59 -12.22
N SER A 87 18.24 -5.18 -11.00
CA SER A 87 17.58 -5.54 -9.74
C SER A 87 17.72 -4.38 -8.77
N GLY A 88 16.78 -4.23 -7.86
CA GLY A 88 16.86 -3.21 -6.83
C GLY A 88 15.96 -3.53 -5.66
N ASN A 89 16.23 -2.87 -4.54
CA ASN A 89 15.38 -2.99 -3.37
C ASN A 89 14.33 -1.89 -3.38
N VAL A 90 13.11 -2.23 -2.98
CA VAL A 90 11.99 -1.32 -2.78
C VAL A 90 11.45 -1.47 -1.38
N TRP A 91 11.04 -0.38 -0.75
CA TRP A 91 10.29 -0.43 0.50
C TRP A 91 9.12 0.54 0.43
N TRP A 92 8.13 0.26 1.27
CA TRP A 92 6.99 1.12 1.48
C TRP A 92 6.54 1.04 2.95
N ASP A 93 5.95 2.14 3.40
CA ASP A 93 5.26 2.26 4.68
C ASP A 93 3.98 3.09 4.48
N LEU A 94 2.88 2.40 4.23
CA LEU A 94 1.56 3.01 4.05
C LEU A 94 0.76 3.07 5.36
N THR A 95 1.44 2.88 6.50
CA THR A 95 0.80 2.87 7.82
C THR A 95 0.13 4.21 8.09
N GLY A 96 -1.19 4.18 8.26
CA GLY A 96 -1.99 5.39 8.52
C GLY A 96 -2.45 6.13 7.27
N SER A 97 -2.19 5.60 6.08
CA SER A 97 -2.81 6.05 4.83
C SER A 97 -4.15 5.35 4.57
N ASP A 98 -4.95 5.86 3.62
CA ASP A 98 -6.17 5.19 3.14
C ASP A 98 -5.89 4.29 1.92
N TYR A 99 -4.61 3.96 1.66
CA TYR A 99 -4.19 3.27 0.46
C TYR A 99 -3.48 1.96 0.77
N ALA A 100 -3.72 0.97 -0.08
CA ALA A 100 -3.03 -0.30 -0.06
C ALA A 100 -2.14 -0.44 -1.29
N LEU A 101 -0.87 -0.83 -1.12
CA LEU A 101 -0.04 -1.22 -2.25
C LEU A 101 -0.50 -2.58 -2.80
N ARG A 102 -0.74 -2.66 -4.10
CA ARG A 102 -1.19 -3.88 -4.77
C ARG A 102 -0.15 -4.41 -5.74
N TYR A 103 0.44 -3.50 -6.52
CA TYR A 103 1.37 -3.85 -7.58
C TYR A 103 2.55 -2.91 -7.63
N ILE A 104 3.68 -3.47 -8.06
CA ILE A 104 4.91 -2.74 -8.37
C ILE A 104 5.25 -3.06 -9.81
N LEU A 105 5.43 -2.02 -10.62
CA LEU A 105 5.77 -2.14 -12.03
C LEU A 105 7.17 -1.59 -12.26
N LEU A 106 8.08 -2.45 -12.70
CA LEU A 106 9.43 -2.07 -13.08
C LEU A 106 9.43 -1.87 -14.58
N LYS A 107 9.93 -0.71 -15.02
CA LYS A 107 10.16 -0.45 -16.45
C LYS A 107 11.64 -0.49 -16.74
N GLY A 108 12.01 -1.20 -17.80
CA GLY A 108 13.40 -1.37 -18.23
C GLY A 108 13.70 -0.64 -19.53
N GLY A 109 14.92 -0.86 -20.03
CA GLY A 109 15.32 -0.41 -21.35
C GLY A 109 14.59 -1.08 -22.51
N LYS A 110 14.92 -0.63 -23.72
CA LYS A 110 14.48 -1.31 -24.95
C LYS A 110 15.04 -2.73 -24.96
N TYR A 111 14.14 -3.69 -25.18
CA TYR A 111 14.48 -5.09 -25.30
C TYR A 111 14.30 -5.52 -26.76
N LYS A 112 15.27 -6.26 -27.31
CA LYS A 112 15.25 -6.65 -28.74
C LYS A 112 14.82 -8.11 -28.96
N VAL A 113 14.93 -8.97 -27.96
CA VAL A 113 14.83 -10.42 -28.18
C VAL A 113 13.38 -10.94 -28.16
N LEU A 114 12.46 -10.24 -27.49
CA LEU A 114 11.03 -10.59 -27.42
C LEU A 114 10.15 -9.68 -28.31
N GLY A 115 10.75 -8.92 -29.22
CA GLY A 115 10.08 -7.90 -30.06
C GLY A 115 10.58 -6.49 -29.72
N GLU A 116 10.58 -5.57 -30.70
CA GLU A 116 10.99 -4.19 -30.46
C GLU A 116 10.00 -3.50 -29.51
N GLY A 117 10.42 -3.30 -28.26
CA GLY A 117 9.61 -2.63 -27.26
C GLY A 117 10.35 -2.37 -25.95
N ILE A 118 9.61 -1.84 -24.99
CA ILE A 118 10.06 -1.57 -23.63
C ILE A 118 9.68 -2.76 -22.75
N LEU A 119 10.63 -3.19 -21.92
CA LEU A 119 10.46 -4.30 -20.99
C LEU A 119 9.75 -3.83 -19.72
N TYR A 120 8.79 -4.61 -19.25
CA TYR A 120 8.08 -4.37 -18.01
C TYR A 120 8.05 -5.64 -17.15
N ALA A 121 8.32 -5.51 -15.86
CA ALA A 121 8.10 -6.56 -14.87
C ALA A 121 7.06 -6.13 -13.85
N LEU A 122 6.05 -6.98 -13.65
CA LEU A 122 4.96 -6.74 -12.73
C LEU A 122 5.12 -7.65 -11.51
N TYR A 123 5.04 -7.04 -10.34
CA TYR A 123 5.04 -7.70 -9.05
C TYR A 123 3.72 -7.39 -8.33
N SER A 124 3.20 -8.38 -7.61
CA SER A 124 2.10 -8.25 -6.65
C SER A 124 2.66 -8.25 -5.23
N VAL A 125 1.91 -7.76 -4.27
CA VAL A 125 2.32 -7.72 -2.85
C VAL A 125 1.47 -8.71 -2.04
N THR A 126 2.10 -9.51 -1.17
CA THR A 126 1.46 -10.63 -0.45
C THR A 126 0.55 -10.22 0.70
N ASP A 127 0.90 -9.14 1.41
CA ASP A 127 0.18 -8.69 2.59
C ASP A 127 -0.50 -7.35 2.36
N ASP A 128 -1.59 -7.17 3.10
CA ASP A 128 -2.54 -6.10 2.93
C ASP A 128 -2.13 -4.80 3.66
N GLN A 129 -2.30 -3.69 2.93
CA GLN A 129 -2.70 -2.30 3.28
C GLN A 129 -1.93 -1.47 4.32
N TYR A 130 -1.42 -2.05 5.41
CA TYR A 130 -0.99 -1.26 6.58
C TYR A 130 0.36 -1.62 7.17
N GLN A 131 1.08 -2.56 6.55
CA GLN A 131 2.40 -2.88 7.04
C GLN A 131 3.46 -2.08 6.30
N ALA A 132 4.25 -1.36 7.09
CA ALA A 132 5.64 -1.14 6.75
C ALA A 132 6.22 -2.49 6.31
N SER A 133 6.70 -2.55 5.06
CA SER A 133 7.48 -3.69 4.58
C SER A 133 8.63 -4.04 5.56
N GLY A 134 9.01 -3.09 6.43
CA GLY A 134 9.88 -3.24 7.60
C GLY A 134 11.34 -3.46 7.23
N TRP A 135 11.55 -4.01 6.05
CA TRP A 135 12.80 -4.27 5.37
C TRP A 135 12.57 -4.10 3.86
N PRO A 136 13.58 -3.59 3.13
CA PRO A 136 13.52 -3.52 1.68
C PRO A 136 13.27 -4.90 1.06
N GLN A 137 12.41 -4.94 0.04
CA GLN A 137 12.08 -6.09 -0.78
C GLN A 137 12.91 -6.04 -2.06
N GLU A 138 13.55 -7.15 -2.41
CA GLU A 138 14.27 -7.26 -3.67
C GLU A 138 13.29 -7.47 -4.82
N VAL A 139 13.29 -6.56 -5.79
CA VAL A 139 12.55 -6.67 -7.04
C VAL A 139 13.54 -6.54 -8.20
N GLY A 140 13.23 -7.12 -9.36
CA GLY A 140 14.14 -7.01 -10.48
C GLY A 140 13.59 -7.58 -11.76
N PHE A 141 14.44 -7.67 -12.76
CA PHE A 141 14.10 -8.40 -13.96
C PHE A 141 14.51 -9.86 -13.79
N LEU A 142 13.53 -10.73 -13.55
CA LEU A 142 13.72 -12.17 -13.53
C LEU A 142 13.69 -12.71 -14.96
N PHE A 143 14.77 -12.51 -15.70
CA PHE A 143 14.97 -13.21 -16.96
C PHE A 143 16.23 -14.02 -16.90
N SER A 144 16.03 -15.34 -16.93
CA SER A 144 17.04 -16.27 -17.39
C SER A 144 16.63 -16.82 -18.75
N ASP A 145 17.59 -17.08 -19.63
CA ASP A 145 17.35 -17.99 -20.76
C ASP A 145 17.01 -19.41 -20.27
N GLU A 146 16.71 -20.33 -21.18
CA GLU A 146 16.44 -21.75 -20.88
C GLU A 146 17.62 -22.43 -20.15
N SER A 147 18.81 -21.82 -20.16
CA SER A 147 20.02 -22.31 -19.53
C SER A 147 20.32 -21.63 -18.18
N GLY A 148 19.44 -20.75 -17.69
CA GLY A 148 19.64 -20.05 -16.42
C GLY A 148 20.48 -18.77 -16.51
N ASN A 149 20.90 -18.33 -17.71
CA ASN A 149 21.75 -17.15 -17.85
C ASN A 149 20.93 -15.86 -17.84
N PRO A 150 21.34 -14.84 -17.07
CA PRO A 150 20.63 -13.58 -17.00
C PRO A 150 20.60 -12.88 -18.38
N PHE A 151 19.45 -12.34 -18.75
CA PHE A 151 19.33 -11.55 -19.97
C PHE A 151 19.97 -10.16 -19.81
N TYR A 152 20.76 -9.74 -20.80
CA TYR A 152 21.29 -8.38 -20.83
C TYR A 152 20.25 -7.39 -21.35
N ILE A 153 19.74 -6.55 -20.45
CA ILE A 153 18.89 -5.42 -20.79
C ILE A 153 19.81 -4.24 -21.13
N ASN A 154 19.56 -3.54 -22.24
CA ASN A 154 20.45 -2.48 -22.74
C ASN A 154 20.50 -1.25 -21.81
N LYS A 155 19.54 -1.14 -20.89
CA LYS A 155 19.49 -0.21 -19.76
C LYS A 155 18.72 -0.91 -18.65
N GLY A 156 19.18 -0.82 -17.40
CA GLY A 156 18.50 -1.42 -16.25
C GLY A 156 17.10 -0.86 -16.02
N ILE A 157 16.65 -0.86 -14.78
CA ILE A 157 15.36 -0.31 -14.38
C ILE A 157 15.39 1.21 -14.60
N SER A 158 14.62 1.72 -15.56
CA SER A 158 14.54 3.16 -15.80
C SER A 158 13.67 3.88 -14.77
N HIS A 159 12.61 3.22 -14.30
CA HIS A 159 11.74 3.71 -13.25
C HIS A 159 10.92 2.59 -12.63
N ILE A 160 10.42 2.84 -11.42
CA ILE A 160 9.58 1.92 -10.66
C ILE A 160 8.28 2.64 -10.32
N SER A 161 7.16 2.10 -10.80
CA SER A 161 5.82 2.65 -10.54
C SER A 161 5.08 1.80 -9.52
N PHE A 162 4.43 2.45 -8.56
CA PHE A 162 3.68 1.82 -7.47
C PHE A 162 2.18 2.04 -7.70
N PHE A 163 1.42 0.96 -7.69
CA PHE A 163 -0.02 0.96 -7.90
C PHE A 163 -0.72 0.32 -6.71
N GLY A 164 -1.76 0.99 -6.24
CA GLY A 164 -2.56 0.55 -5.11
C GLY A 164 -4.04 0.54 -5.41
N SER A 165 -4.82 0.45 -4.35
CA SER A 165 -6.27 0.65 -4.37
C SER A 165 -6.64 1.51 -3.17
N TYR A 166 -7.73 2.28 -3.28
CA TYR A 166 -8.31 2.91 -2.09
C TYR A 166 -8.88 1.81 -1.21
N ASP A 167 -8.54 1.82 0.08
CA ASP A 167 -9.09 0.87 1.02
C ASP A 167 -10.26 1.51 1.78
N PHE A 168 -11.48 1.05 1.51
CA PHE A 168 -12.67 1.49 2.24
C PHE A 168 -12.87 0.74 3.57
N THR A 169 -11.99 -0.19 3.94
CA THR A 169 -12.15 -0.90 5.22
C THR A 169 -11.84 -0.02 6.43
N THR A 170 -11.09 1.06 6.24
CA THR A 170 -11.13 2.22 7.14
C THR A 170 -12.38 3.05 6.86
N VAL A 171 -13.55 2.51 7.19
CA VAL A 171 -14.68 3.40 7.50
C VAL A 171 -14.15 4.26 8.65
N PRO A 172 -13.87 5.57 8.47
CA PRO A 172 -13.51 6.41 9.60
C PRO A 172 -14.61 6.17 10.64
N PRO A 173 -14.27 5.91 11.92
CA PRO A 173 -15.28 5.60 12.93
C PRO A 173 -16.40 6.61 12.74
N PRO A 174 -17.64 6.16 12.48
CA PRO A 174 -18.70 7.03 11.97
C PRO A 174 -18.68 8.27 12.85
N SER A 175 -18.49 9.44 12.23
CA SER A 175 -18.39 10.69 12.98
C SER A 175 -19.51 10.67 14.00
N GLN A 176 -19.18 10.85 15.29
CA GLN A 176 -20.12 10.56 16.37
C GLN A 176 -21.41 11.35 16.12
N VAL A 177 -22.40 10.68 15.52
CA VAL A 177 -23.70 11.27 15.29
C VAL A 177 -24.26 11.45 16.68
N PRO A 178 -24.69 12.67 17.07
CA PRO A 178 -25.27 12.88 18.38
C PRO A 178 -26.32 11.82 18.66
N GLU A 179 -26.11 11.04 19.72
CA GLU A 179 -27.05 9.99 20.09
C GLU A 179 -28.48 10.57 20.21
N PRO A 180 -29.53 9.75 19.99
CA PRO A 180 -30.91 10.22 20.11
C PRO A 180 -31.20 10.90 21.46
N SER A 181 -30.49 10.50 22.51
CA SER A 181 -30.51 11.10 23.85
C SER A 181 -30.02 12.55 23.86
N THR A 182 -28.97 12.87 23.11
CA THR A 182 -28.39 14.22 22.99
C THR A 182 -29.36 15.15 22.26
N LEU A 183 -30.03 14.67 21.21
CA LEU A 183 -31.10 15.42 20.53
C LEU A 183 -32.29 15.67 21.46
N LEU A 184 -32.65 14.69 22.28
CA LEU A 184 -33.74 14.83 23.24
C LEU A 184 -33.36 15.80 24.38
N LEU A 185 -32.12 15.77 24.84
CA LEU A 185 -31.60 16.70 25.86
C LEU A 185 -31.54 18.14 25.31
N ILE A 186 -31.03 18.32 24.09
CA ILE A 186 -31.00 19.62 23.41
C ILE A 186 -32.44 20.11 23.19
N GLY A 187 -33.33 19.24 22.70
CA GLY A 187 -34.73 19.55 22.45
C GLY A 187 -35.45 19.99 23.72
N THR A 188 -35.31 19.26 24.82
CA THR A 188 -35.91 19.60 26.12
C THR A 188 -35.29 20.85 26.74
N GLY A 189 -33.98 21.06 26.58
CA GLY A 189 -33.29 22.28 27.00
C GLY A 189 -33.82 23.53 26.29
N VAL A 190 -33.99 23.48 24.96
CA VAL A 190 -34.54 24.58 24.16
C VAL A 190 -36.01 24.84 24.50
N LEU A 191 -36.80 23.78 24.70
CA LEU A 191 -38.20 23.90 25.13
C LEU A 191 -38.32 24.58 26.50
N GLY A 192 -37.47 24.20 27.45
CA GLY A 192 -37.41 24.82 28.78
C GLY A 192 -37.04 26.31 28.71
N LEU A 193 -36.05 26.67 27.90
CA LEU A 193 -35.64 28.05 27.64
C LEU A 193 -36.78 28.88 27.03
N GLY A 194 -37.53 28.32 26.07
CA GLY A 194 -38.67 29.00 25.45
C GLY A 194 -39.80 29.30 26.45
N ILE A 195 -40.14 28.35 27.31
CA ILE A 195 -41.17 28.54 28.35
C ILE A 195 -40.72 29.59 29.38
N PHE A 196 -39.44 29.56 29.77
CA PHE A 196 -38.89 30.53 30.72
C PHE A 196 -38.83 31.95 30.14
N GLY A 197 -38.39 32.08 28.89
CA GLY A 197 -38.35 33.36 28.18
C GLY A 197 -39.72 34.01 28.07
N ARG A 198 -40.77 33.25 27.76
CA ARG A 198 -42.14 33.78 27.61
C ARG A 198 -42.69 34.42 28.90
N ARG A 199 -42.33 33.90 30.07
CA ARG A 199 -42.76 34.46 31.37
C ARG A 199 -42.10 35.80 31.69
N LYS A 200 -40.91 36.05 31.16
CA LYS A 200 -40.16 37.29 31.45
C LYS A 200 -40.66 38.49 30.64
N PHE A 201 -41.23 38.26 29.45
CA PHE A 201 -41.75 39.31 28.56
C PHE A 201 -43.24 39.65 28.77
N GLN A 202 -43.95 38.92 29.64
CA GLN A 202 -45.36 39.19 29.97
C GLN A 202 -45.55 39.98 31.27
N LYS A 203 -44.47 40.54 31.82
CA LYS A 203 -44.51 41.55 32.89
C LYS A 203 -43.99 42.86 32.33
#